data_AF-A0A1H7D1P6-F1
#
_entry.id   AF-A0A1H7D1P6-F1
#
_cell.length_a   1.000
_cell.length_b   1.000
_cell.length_c   1.000
_cell.angle_alpha   90.00
_cell.angle_beta   90.00
_cell.angle_gamma   90.00
#
_symmetry.space_group_name_H-M   'P 1'
#
loop_
_entity.id
_entity.type
_entity.pdbx_description
1 polymer ?
#
loop_
_entity_poly.entity_id
_entity_poly.type
_entity_poly.pdbx_seq_one_letter_code
_entity_poly.pdbx_strand_id
1 'polypeptide(L)'
;MLLNPYTPGAGVPPRYLAGRENTIREAEEILNYIANGYFARSVVYYGLRGVGKTVLLNHIEDMAEEKSIHYEHIEIAERDSFKSNISLNVLKLIRQMSAKEKA
;
A
#
# COMPACT_ATOMS: atom_id res chain seq x y z
N MET A 1 -3.55 -31.92 4.90
CA MET A 1 -3.21 -30.73 4.10
C MET A 1 -3.79 -29.54 4.85
N LEU A 2 -2.96 -28.64 5.39
CA LEU A 2 -3.46 -27.46 6.11
C LEU A 2 -4.19 -26.59 5.08
N LEU A 3 -5.49 -26.34 5.28
CA LEU A 3 -6.28 -25.51 4.38
C LEU A 3 -5.69 -24.10 4.40
N ASN A 4 -5.42 -23.50 3.25
CA ASN A 4 -5.00 -22.10 3.20
C ASN A 4 -6.10 -21.23 3.85
N PRO A 5 -5.83 -20.55 4.98
CA PRO A 5 -6.84 -19.75 5.69
C PRO A 5 -7.17 -18.44 4.97
N TYR A 6 -6.53 -18.14 3.82
CA TYR A 6 -6.89 -17.02 2.98
C TYR A 6 -8.29 -17.22 2.39
N THR A 7 -9.26 -16.50 2.95
CA THR A 7 -10.65 -16.45 2.47
C THR A 7 -10.87 -15.14 1.72
N PRO A 8 -10.78 -15.12 0.38
CA PRO A 8 -11.11 -13.92 -0.39
C PRO A 8 -12.61 -13.64 -0.30
N GLY A 9 -12.99 -12.46 0.20
CA GLY A 9 -14.38 -11.98 0.26
C GLY A 9 -14.56 -10.70 -0.55
N ALA A 10 -15.79 -10.43 -0.99
CA ALA A 10 -16.15 -9.16 -1.62
C ALA A 10 -16.12 -8.03 -0.57
N GLY A 11 -14.95 -7.38 -0.42
CA GLY A 11 -14.77 -6.19 0.41
C GLY A 11 -14.40 -6.43 1.88
N VAL A 12 -14.24 -7.68 2.32
CA VAL A 12 -13.74 -7.99 3.68
C VAL A 12 -12.27 -8.37 3.60
N PRO A 13 -11.35 -7.67 4.29
CA PRO A 13 -9.95 -8.07 4.35
C PRO A 13 -9.86 -9.46 5.01
N PRO A 14 -9.12 -10.41 4.41
CA PRO A 14 -8.92 -11.73 4.99
C PRO A 14 -8.22 -11.60 6.33
N ARG A 15 -8.66 -12.39 7.32
CA ARG A 15 -8.09 -12.38 8.67
C ARG A 15 -6.60 -12.75 8.73
N TYR A 16 -6.09 -13.41 7.68
CA TYR A 16 -4.72 -13.87 7.61
C TYR A 16 -4.21 -13.90 6.16
N LEU A 17 -3.07 -13.25 5.93
CA LEU A 17 -2.34 -13.25 4.66
C LEU A 17 -1.32 -14.40 4.64
N ALA A 18 -1.81 -15.63 4.47
CA ALA A 18 -0.95 -16.81 4.52
C ALA A 18 0.19 -16.79 3.50
N GLY A 19 1.41 -17.10 3.94
CA GLY A 19 2.58 -17.20 3.08
C GLY A 19 3.13 -15.85 2.62
N ARG A 20 2.71 -14.75 3.26
CA ARG A 20 3.16 -13.38 2.97
C ARG A 20 3.99 -12.78 4.10
N GLU A 21 4.33 -13.56 5.12
CA GLU A 21 4.96 -13.09 6.35
C GLU A 21 6.28 -12.37 6.07
N ASN A 22 7.12 -12.90 5.17
CA ASN A 22 8.36 -12.24 4.78
C ASN A 22 8.10 -10.96 3.97
N THR A 23 7.14 -10.98 3.05
CA THR A 23 6.78 -9.80 2.24
C THR A 23 6.23 -8.66 3.11
N ILE A 24 5.42 -8.98 4.11
CA ILE A 24 4.89 -8.01 5.06
C ILE A 24 6.03 -7.45 5.92
N ARG A 25 6.94 -8.30 6.41
CA ARG A 25 8.12 -7.85 7.17
C ARG A 25 9.01 -6.91 6.35
N GLU A 26 9.31 -7.25 5.10
CA GLU A 26 10.10 -6.39 4.19
C GLU A 26 9.41 -5.03 3.97
N ALA A 27 8.08 -5.02 3.79
CA ALA A 27 7.32 -3.79 3.65
C ALA A 27 7.36 -2.95 4.94
N GLU A 28 7.22 -3.59 6.11
CA GLU A 28 7.30 -2.92 7.40
C GLU A 28 8.68 -2.28 7.62
N GLU A 29 9.76 -2.98 7.29
CA GLU A 29 11.13 -2.44 7.35
C GLU A 29 11.26 -1.20 6.48
N ILE A 30 10.79 -1.25 5.22
CA ILE A 30 10.77 -0.10 4.31
C ILE A 30 10.00 1.09 4.90
N LEU A 31 8.82 0.85 5.45
CA LEU A 31 8.03 1.91 6.09
C LEU A 31 8.75 2.49 7.31
N ASN A 32 9.46 1.67 8.10
CA ASN A 32 10.28 2.16 9.21
C ASN A 32 11.42 3.07 8.72
N TYR A 33 12.09 2.76 7.62
CA TYR A 33 13.09 3.66 7.01
C TYR A 33 12.45 5.00 6.61
N ILE A 34 11.31 4.96 5.92
CA ILE A 34 10.59 6.16 5.47
C ILE A 34 10.13 7.01 6.66
N ALA A 35 9.58 6.40 7.72
CA ALA A 35 9.14 7.10 8.93
C ALA A 35 10.29 7.85 9.63
N ASN A 36 11.53 7.35 9.51
CA ASN A 36 12.72 7.98 10.07
C ASN A 36 13.41 8.98 9.10
N GLY A 37 12.76 9.30 7.98
CA GLY A 37 13.29 10.26 6.99
C GLY A 37 14.39 9.69 6.09
N TYR A 38 14.60 8.38 6.09
CA TYR A 38 15.56 7.73 5.19
C TYR A 38 14.92 7.37 3.85
N PHE A 39 15.76 7.34 2.81
CA PHE A 39 15.35 6.84 1.50
C PHE A 39 15.18 5.32 1.54
N ALA A 40 14.10 4.83 0.91
CA ALA A 40 13.85 3.41 0.71
C ALA A 40 13.70 3.09 -0.78
N ARG A 41 14.00 1.84 -1.15
CA ARG A 41 13.87 1.37 -2.53
C ARG A 41 12.40 1.11 -2.86
N SER A 42 11.97 1.48 -4.06
CA SER A 42 10.65 1.10 -4.58
C SER A 42 10.52 -0.42 -4.76
N VAL A 43 9.36 -0.97 -4.40
CA VAL A 43 9.05 -2.40 -4.49
C VAL A 43 7.88 -2.62 -5.43
N VAL A 44 7.98 -3.64 -6.27
CA VAL A 44 6.91 -4.05 -7.20
C VAL A 44 6.41 -5.44 -6.81
N TYR A 45 5.16 -5.53 -6.38
CA TYR A 45 4.50 -6.81 -6.08
C TYR A 45 3.80 -7.36 -7.32
N TYR A 46 4.24 -8.52 -7.82
CA TYR A 46 3.66 -9.17 -9.01
C TYR A 46 3.15 -10.59 -8.69
N GLY A 47 2.35 -11.16 -9.60
CA GLY A 47 1.77 -12.51 -9.45
C GLY A 47 0.44 -12.67 -10.18
N LEU A 48 -0.14 -13.87 -10.15
CA LEU A 48 -1.39 -14.22 -10.84
C LEU A 48 -2.61 -13.40 -10.36
N ARG A 49 -3.67 -13.34 -11.16
CA ARG A 49 -4.95 -12.72 -10.74
C ARG A 49 -5.56 -13.51 -9.58
N GLY A 50 -6.14 -12.81 -8.60
CA GLY A 50 -6.84 -13.44 -7.47
C GLY A 50 -5.96 -13.86 -6.29
N VAL A 51 -4.63 -13.73 -6.36
CA VAL A 51 -3.69 -14.13 -5.29
C VAL A 51 -3.56 -13.12 -4.12
N GLY A 52 -4.48 -12.16 -4.02
CA GLY A 52 -4.52 -11.20 -2.91
C GLY A 52 -3.50 -10.06 -2.99
N LYS A 53 -3.01 -9.68 -4.18
CA LYS A 53 -2.06 -8.55 -4.31
C LYS A 53 -2.64 -7.23 -3.79
N THR A 54 -3.89 -6.91 -4.14
CA THR A 54 -4.57 -5.70 -3.65
C THR A 54 -4.74 -5.74 -2.13
N VAL A 55 -5.08 -6.90 -1.57
CA VAL A 55 -5.18 -7.06 -0.12
C VAL A 55 -3.84 -6.81 0.57
N LEU A 56 -2.74 -7.31 0.00
CA LEU A 56 -1.40 -7.02 0.52
C LEU A 56 -1.10 -5.52 0.50
N LEU A 57 -1.45 -4.81 -0.57
CA LEU A 57 -1.27 -3.36 -0.65
C LEU A 57 -2.08 -2.63 0.43
N ASN A 58 -3.35 -2.99 0.62
CA ASN A 58 -4.18 -2.41 1.69
C ASN A 58 -3.57 -2.63 3.08
N HIS A 59 -2.99 -3.81 3.33
CA HIS A 59 -2.34 -4.06 4.61
C HIS A 59 -1.07 -3.20 4.81
N ILE A 60 -0.32 -2.93 3.74
CA ILE A 60 0.83 -2.02 3.78
C ILE A 60 0.36 -0.57 4.02
N GLU A 61 -0.77 -0.19 3.44
CA GLU A 61 -1.43 1.09 3.68
C GLU A 61 -1.83 1.26 5.15
N ASP A 62 -2.48 0.25 5.75
CA ASP A 62 -2.80 0.25 7.19
C ASP A 62 -1.53 0.46 8.05
N MET A 63 -0.44 -0.26 7.75
CA MET A 63 0.85 -0.08 8.45
C MET A 63 1.46 1.32 8.25
N ALA A 64 1.23 1.95 7.09
CA ALA A 64 1.68 3.30 6.81
C ALA A 64 0.89 4.33 7.63
N GLU A 65 -0.43 4.16 7.75
CA GLU A 65 -1.29 4.99 8.60
C GLU A 65 -0.87 4.90 10.07
N GLU A 66 -0.64 3.70 10.59
CA GLU A 66 -0.15 3.46 11.96
C GLU A 66 1.17 4.20 12.25
N LYS A 67 2.03 4.33 11.23
CA LYS A 67 3.32 5.04 11.31
C LYS A 67 3.22 6.52 10.94
N SER A 68 2.01 7.05 10.74
CA SER A 68 1.76 8.44 10.32
C SER A 68 2.47 8.85 9.02
N ILE A 69 2.68 7.89 8.12
CA ILE A 69 3.25 8.11 6.79
C ILE A 69 2.12 8.51 5.84
N HIS A 70 2.29 9.62 5.11
CA HIS A 70 1.33 10.05 4.10
C HIS A 70 1.55 9.26 2.81
N TYR A 71 0.47 8.79 2.20
CA TYR A 71 0.49 8.06 0.94
C TYR A 71 -0.78 8.35 0.13
N GLU A 72 -0.77 7.98 -1.15
CA GLU A 72 -1.95 8.02 -2.01
C GLU A 72 -2.08 6.68 -2.74
N HIS A 73 -3.28 6.11 -2.71
CA HIS A 73 -3.62 4.92 -3.50
C HIS A 73 -3.93 5.33 -4.94
N ILE A 74 -3.27 4.69 -5.91
CA ILE A 74 -3.45 4.99 -7.33
C ILE A 74 -3.81 3.71 -8.08
N GLU A 75 -5.00 3.69 -8.68
CA GLU A 75 -5.41 2.67 -9.64
C GLU A 75 -5.30 3.25 -11.06
N ILE A 76 -4.62 2.54 -11.95
CA ILE A 76 -4.41 2.98 -13.34
C ILE A 76 -5.29 2.11 -14.25
N ALA A 77 -6.27 2.73 -14.90
CA ALA A 77 -7.09 2.10 -15.93
C ALA A 77 -6.62 2.51 -17.34
N GLU A 78 -6.82 1.63 -18.33
CA GLU A 78 -6.38 1.86 -19.72
C GLU A 78 -7.02 3.09 -20.38
N ARG A 79 -8.19 3.53 -19.91
CA ARG A 79 -8.95 4.63 -20.51
C ARG A 79 -8.52 6.01 -20.02
N ASP A 80 -7.72 6.07 -18.96
CA ASP A 80 -7.37 7.32 -18.32
C ASP A 80 -5.93 7.76 -18.66
N SER A 81 -5.73 9.07 -18.74
CA SER A 81 -4.39 9.64 -18.91
C SER A 81 -3.54 9.36 -17.66
N PHE A 82 -2.50 8.54 -17.82
CA PHE A 82 -1.51 8.27 -16.76
C PHE A 82 -0.94 9.57 -16.17
N LYS A 83 -0.56 10.53 -17.02
CA LYS A 83 -0.01 11.83 -16.58
C LYS A 83 -0.99 12.60 -15.71
N SER A 84 -2.28 12.57 -16.04
CA SER A 84 -3.32 13.26 -15.28
C SER A 84 -3.54 12.58 -13.92
N ASN A 85 -3.62 11.24 -13.90
CA ASN A 85 -3.77 10.48 -12.66
C ASN A 85 -2.62 10.71 -11.69
N ILE A 86 -1.37 10.61 -12.15
CA ILE A 86 -0.20 10.84 -11.30
C ILE A 86 -0.19 12.29 -10.79
N SER A 87 -0.39 13.28 -11.67
CA SER A 87 -0.39 14.69 -11.28
C SER A 87 -1.43 15.00 -10.20
N LEU A 88 -2.64 14.44 -10.31
CA LEU A 88 -3.69 14.64 -9.33
C LEU A 88 -3.36 14.04 -7.97
N ASN A 89 -2.83 12.81 -7.94
CA ASN A 89 -2.50 12.15 -6.67
C ASN A 89 -1.26 12.77 -6.00
N VAL A 90 -0.24 13.19 -6.77
CA VAL A 90 0.87 13.97 -6.20
C VAL A 90 0.36 15.27 -5.56
N LEU A 91 -0.57 15.98 -6.21
CA LEU A 91 -1.16 17.19 -5.64
C LEU A 91 -1.94 16.91 -4.35
N LYS A 92 -2.69 15.81 -4.27
CA LYS A 92 -3.38 15.40 -3.03
C LYS A 92 -2.39 15.13 -1.91
N LEU A 93 -1.33 14.37 -2.19
CA LEU A 93 -0.29 14.05 -1.22
C LEU A 93 0.38 15.32 -0.66
N ILE A 94 0.76 16.25 -1.54
CA ILE A 94 1.34 17.55 -1.14
C ILE A 94 0.36 18.34 -0.24
N ARG A 95 -0.94 18.32 -0.54
CA ARG A 95 -1.96 19.02 0.27
C ARG A 95 -2.12 18.40 1.66
N GLN A 96 -2.05 17.08 1.78
CA GLN A 96 -2.08 16.40 3.08
C GLN A 96 -0.91 16.85 3.96
N MET A 97 0.29 16.99 3.36
CA MET A 97 1.46 17.50 4.06
C MET A 97 1.31 18.98 4.45
N SER A 98 0.76 19.82 3.57
CA SER A 98 0.59 21.25 3.79
C SER A 98 -0.42 21.60 4.90
N ALA A 99 -1.49 20.82 5.05
CA ALA A 99 -2.51 21.08 6.08
C ALA A 99 -1.96 20.98 7.52
N LYS A 100 -0.84 20.26 7.70
CA LYS A 100 -0.17 20.07 8.99
C LYS A 100 0.88 21.13 9.35
N GLU A 101 1.21 22.03 8.42
CA GLU A 101 2.09 23.18 8.71
C GLU A 101 1.36 24.30 9.50
N LYS A 102 0.05 24.13 9.75
CA LYS A 102 -0.82 25.10 10.44
C LYS A 102 -1.45 24.58 11.75
N ALA A 103 -0.96 23.47 12.31
CA ALA A 103 -1.38 22.98 13.64
C ALA A 103 -0.21 23.03 14.63
#